data_AF-A0A3C0MEW6-F1
#
_entry.id   AF-A0A3C0MEW6-F1
#
_cell.length_a   1.000
_cell.length_b   1.000
_cell.length_c   1.000
_cell.angle_alpha   90.00
_cell.angle_beta   90.00
_cell.angle_gamma   90.00
#
_symmetry.space_group_name_H-M   'P 1'
#
loop_
_entity.id
_entity.type
_entity.pdbx_description
1 polymer ?
#
loop_
_entity_poly.entity_id
_entity_poly.type
_entity_poly.pdbx_seq_one_letter_code
_entity_poly.pdbx_strand_id
1 'polypeptide(L)'
;TTSRRTGPQATKVLVERLAGTGAYLWTGQGPNPYFGLLGLADAILVTADSTNMITEAAATGKPVHILPLLRGSMKFGRFHEALVDRGIARPFTGRLEKWAYPPLVETERAAAFIRSRLDL
;
A
#
# COMPACT_ATOMS: atom_id res chain seq x y z
N THR A 1 6.24 -8.79 -0.49
CA THR A 1 7.03 -9.14 0.71
C THR A 1 6.29 -10.24 1.46
N THR A 2 6.97 -11.04 2.28
CA THR A 2 6.30 -11.95 3.25
C THR A 2 6.25 -11.31 4.63
N SER A 3 5.42 -11.86 5.51
CA SER A 3 5.35 -11.49 6.93
C SER A 3 5.23 -12.72 7.81
N ARG A 4 5.28 -12.54 9.13
CA ARG A 4 4.97 -13.60 10.12
C ARG A 4 3.64 -14.31 9.84
N ARG A 5 2.67 -13.60 9.25
CA ARG A 5 1.33 -14.13 8.92
C ARG A 5 1.29 -14.92 7.60
N THR A 6 2.32 -14.81 6.74
CA THR A 6 2.37 -15.52 5.45
C THR A 6 2.62 -17.01 5.65
N GLY A 7 3.46 -17.37 6.62
CA GLY A 7 3.80 -18.76 6.92
C GLY A 7 4.70 -19.46 5.87
N PRO A 8 5.28 -20.62 6.20
CA PRO A 8 6.26 -21.30 5.34
C PRO A 8 5.67 -21.80 4.02
N GLN A 9 4.45 -22.36 4.05
CA GLN A 9 3.84 -22.95 2.85
C GLN A 9 3.54 -21.90 1.78
N ALA A 10 2.91 -20.78 2.14
CA ALA A 10 2.64 -19.70 1.19
C ALA A 10 3.94 -19.02 0.72
N THR A 11 4.94 -18.91 1.60
CA THR A 11 6.27 -18.40 1.21
C THR A 11 6.90 -19.27 0.13
N LYS A 12 6.85 -20.61 0.27
CA LYS A 12 7.35 -21.54 -0.75
C LYS A 12 6.64 -21.36 -2.09
N VAL A 13 5.31 -21.28 -2.09
CA VAL A 13 4.52 -21.02 -3.31
C VAL A 13 4.91 -19.69 -3.96
N LEU A 14 5.11 -18.62 -3.19
CA LEU A 14 5.53 -17.33 -3.73
C LEU A 14 6.91 -17.42 -4.40
N VAL A 15 7.88 -18.08 -3.76
CA VAL A 15 9.22 -18.29 -4.33
C VAL A 15 9.13 -19.04 -5.65
N GLU A 16 8.42 -20.16 -5.68
CA GLU A 16 8.29 -21.00 -6.88
C GLU A 16 7.60 -20.26 -8.03
N ARG A 17 6.52 -19.52 -7.73
CA ARG A 17 5.72 -18.83 -8.76
C ARG A 17 6.37 -17.56 -9.29
N LEU A 18 7.26 -16.94 -8.53
CA LEU A 18 7.99 -15.74 -8.93
C LEU A 18 9.36 -16.05 -9.54
N ALA A 19 9.85 -17.29 -9.46
CA ALA A 19 11.10 -17.70 -10.08
C ALA A 19 11.10 -17.43 -11.59
N GLY A 20 12.20 -16.88 -12.10
CA GLY A 20 12.37 -16.57 -13.53
C GLY A 20 11.62 -15.33 -14.04
N THR A 21 10.81 -14.67 -13.20
CA THR A 21 10.05 -13.47 -13.61
C THR A 21 10.84 -12.16 -13.48
N GLY A 22 12.02 -12.19 -12.85
CA GLY A 22 12.75 -11.00 -12.43
C GLY A 22 12.16 -10.30 -11.19
N ALA A 23 11.11 -10.86 -10.59
CA ALA A 23 10.52 -10.31 -9.38
C ALA A 23 11.47 -10.40 -8.17
N TYR A 24 11.53 -9.32 -7.40
CA TYR A 24 12.19 -9.31 -6.10
C TYR A 24 11.20 -9.68 -4.99
N LEU A 25 11.52 -10.73 -4.22
CA LEU A 25 10.74 -11.16 -3.07
C LEU A 25 11.55 -11.01 -1.78
N TRP A 26 11.18 -10.03 -0.94
CA TRP A 26 11.70 -9.95 0.42
C TRP A 26 10.98 -10.95 1.34
N THR A 27 11.77 -11.84 1.95
CA THR A 27 11.30 -12.97 2.77
C THR A 27 11.47 -12.75 4.28
N GLY A 28 11.76 -11.52 4.72
CA GLY A 28 11.97 -11.21 6.13
C GLY A 28 13.43 -11.23 6.59
N GLN A 29 14.37 -11.50 5.68
CA GLN A 29 15.80 -11.55 5.98
C GLN A 29 16.48 -10.21 5.65
N GLY A 30 17.35 -9.74 6.55
CA GLY A 30 18.07 -8.48 6.41
C GLY A 30 17.22 -7.22 6.66
N PRO A 31 17.75 -6.03 6.33
CA PRO A 31 17.04 -4.77 6.48
C PRO A 31 15.74 -4.76 5.66
N ASN A 32 14.67 -4.16 6.22
CA ASN A 32 13.39 -4.07 5.53
C ASN A 32 13.47 -3.06 4.35
N PRO A 33 13.35 -3.50 3.08
CA PRO A 33 13.52 -2.63 1.92
C PRO A 33 12.27 -1.78 1.63
N TYR A 34 11.19 -1.95 2.41
CA TYR A 34 9.86 -1.45 2.08
C TYR A 34 9.79 0.04 1.70
N PHE A 35 10.39 0.94 2.48
CA PHE A 35 10.38 2.37 2.16
C PHE A 35 11.18 2.72 0.90
N GLY A 36 12.29 2.01 0.64
CA GLY A 36 13.04 2.15 -0.61
C GLY A 36 12.21 1.70 -1.81
N LEU A 37 11.46 0.60 -1.68
CA LEU A 37 10.55 0.12 -2.71
C LEU A 37 9.43 1.13 -3.00
N LEU A 38 8.81 1.72 -1.96
CA LEU A 38 7.82 2.78 -2.14
C LEU A 38 8.41 4.01 -2.87
N GLY A 39 9.61 4.42 -2.47
CA GLY A 39 10.33 5.54 -3.07
C GLY A 39 10.69 5.33 -4.54
N LEU A 40 10.95 4.10 -4.97
CA LEU A 40 11.37 3.76 -6.34
C LEU A 40 10.23 3.28 -7.26
N ALA A 41 9.10 2.82 -6.72
CA ALA A 41 8.02 2.25 -7.54
C ALA A 41 7.43 3.25 -8.56
N ASP A 42 6.98 2.77 -9.72
CA ASP A 42 6.16 3.55 -10.66
C ASP A 42 4.66 3.45 -10.35
N ALA A 43 4.25 2.33 -9.75
CA ALA A 43 2.88 2.05 -9.31
C ALA A 43 2.94 1.07 -8.13
N ILE A 44 1.97 1.16 -7.23
CA ILE A 44 1.93 0.40 -5.97
C ILE A 44 0.62 -0.37 -5.89
N LEU A 45 0.71 -1.69 -5.77
CA LEU A 45 -0.45 -2.57 -5.60
C LEU A 45 -0.52 -3.02 -4.14
N VAL A 46 -1.64 -2.79 -3.48
CA VAL A 46 -1.84 -3.12 -2.06
C VAL A 46 -3.13 -3.92 -1.91
N THR A 47 -3.09 -4.98 -1.12
CA THR A 47 -4.29 -5.76 -0.80
C THR A 47 -5.29 -4.95 0.01
N ALA A 48 -6.58 -5.14 -0.29
CA ALA A 48 -7.70 -4.40 0.31
C ALA A 48 -7.88 -4.58 1.83
N ASP A 49 -7.07 -5.39 2.49
CA ASP A 49 -7.14 -5.65 3.93
C ASP A 49 -6.13 -4.85 4.77
N SER A 50 -5.32 -3.98 4.15
CA SER A 50 -4.24 -3.26 4.82
C SER A 50 -4.36 -1.74 4.69
N THR A 51 -5.10 -1.11 5.61
CA THR A 51 -5.24 0.36 5.65
C THR A 51 -3.90 1.06 5.85
N ASN A 52 -2.99 0.48 6.65
CA ASN A 52 -1.67 1.05 6.90
C ASN A 52 -0.85 1.12 5.61
N MET A 53 -0.73 0.00 4.88
CA MET A 53 0.06 -0.03 3.65
C MET A 53 -0.54 0.86 2.56
N ILE A 54 -1.88 0.93 2.46
CA ILE A 54 -2.54 1.84 1.52
C ILE A 54 -2.22 3.28 1.88
N THR A 55 -2.24 3.65 3.16
CA THR A 55 -1.93 5.01 3.62
C THR A 55 -0.47 5.38 3.39
N GLU A 56 0.47 4.45 3.67
CA GLU A 56 1.90 4.64 3.39
C GLU A 56 2.17 4.80 1.88
N ALA A 57 1.52 3.98 1.04
CA ALA A 57 1.60 4.13 -0.41
C ALA A 57 1.01 5.48 -0.86
N ALA A 58 -0.09 5.93 -0.26
CA ALA A 58 -0.71 7.22 -0.54
C ALA A 58 0.19 8.41 -0.19
N ALA A 59 1.13 8.26 0.74
CA ALA A 59 2.11 9.32 1.03
C ALA A 59 3.13 9.54 -0.11
N THR A 60 3.15 8.68 -1.14
CA THR A 60 4.12 8.80 -2.24
C THR A 60 3.66 9.71 -3.38
N GLY A 61 2.36 10.00 -3.49
CA GLY A 61 1.78 10.70 -4.65
C GLY A 61 1.73 9.86 -5.95
N LYS A 62 2.08 8.57 -5.87
CA LYS A 62 2.15 7.64 -7.00
C LYS A 62 0.90 6.78 -7.13
N PRO A 63 0.60 6.21 -8.31
CA PRO A 63 -0.55 5.33 -8.52
C PRO A 63 -0.69 4.24 -7.46
N VAL A 64 -1.78 4.27 -6.69
CA VAL A 64 -2.13 3.22 -5.71
C VAL A 64 -3.30 2.39 -6.22
N HIS A 65 -3.04 1.13 -6.48
CA HIS A 65 -4.03 0.15 -6.92
C HIS A 65 -4.44 -0.75 -5.76
N ILE A 66 -5.73 -0.82 -5.47
CA ILE A 66 -6.30 -1.67 -4.43
C ILE A 66 -6.60 -3.03 -5.06
N LEU A 67 -5.89 -4.07 -4.60
CA LEU A 67 -6.11 -5.46 -4.98
C LEU A 67 -7.28 -6.04 -4.18
N PRO A 68 -8.41 -6.38 -4.82
CA PRO A 68 -9.52 -7.02 -4.13
C PRO A 68 -9.10 -8.41 -3.65
N LEU A 69 -9.61 -8.80 -2.47
CA LEU A 69 -9.43 -10.14 -1.94
C LEU A 69 -10.75 -10.91 -2.01
N LEU A 70 -10.68 -12.20 -2.36
CA LEU A 70 -11.85 -13.10 -2.41
C LEU A 70 -12.61 -13.15 -1.07
N ARG A 71 -11.89 -12.95 0.04
CA ARG A 71 -12.45 -12.82 1.38
C ARG A 71 -11.94 -11.51 1.98
N GLY A 72 -12.77 -10.48 1.95
CA GLY A 72 -12.49 -9.17 2.54
C GLY A 72 -13.54 -8.82 3.59
N SER A 73 -13.16 -8.00 4.56
CA SER A 73 -14.12 -7.43 5.49
C SER A 73 -14.69 -6.14 4.92
N MET A 74 -16.02 -6.02 4.86
CA MET A 74 -16.75 -4.78 4.50
C MET A 74 -16.30 -3.57 5.34
N LYS A 75 -15.63 -3.79 6.48
CA LYS A 75 -15.17 -2.74 7.39
C LYS A 75 -14.24 -1.70 6.73
N PHE A 76 -13.53 -2.08 5.65
CA PHE A 76 -12.60 -1.18 4.97
C PHE A 76 -13.24 -0.44 3.78
N GLY A 77 -14.51 -0.73 3.44
CA GLY A 77 -15.19 -0.14 2.28
C GLY A 77 -15.16 1.38 2.27
N ARG A 78 -15.62 2.00 3.37
CA ARG A 78 -15.61 3.47 3.52
C ARG A 78 -14.23 4.10 3.41
N PHE A 79 -13.19 3.40 3.85
CA PHE A 79 -11.81 3.88 3.74
C PHE A 79 -11.34 3.86 2.28
N HIS A 80 -11.62 2.77 1.55
CA HIS A 80 -11.30 2.69 0.13
C HIS A 80 -12.07 3.73 -0.69
N GLU A 81 -13.38 3.86 -0.47
CA GLU A 81 -14.23 4.85 -1.12
C GLU A 81 -13.67 6.26 -0.92
N ALA A 82 -13.33 6.64 0.31
CA ALA A 82 -12.76 7.96 0.59
C ALA A 82 -11.43 8.23 -0.15
N LEU A 83 -10.61 7.21 -0.39
CA LEU A 83 -9.37 7.36 -1.16
C LEU A 83 -9.64 7.42 -2.66
N VAL A 84 -10.62 6.67 -3.16
CA VAL A 84 -11.04 6.72 -4.57
C VAL A 84 -11.64 8.09 -4.90
N ASP A 85 -12.53 8.60 -4.04
CA ASP A 85 -13.18 9.90 -4.20
C ASP A 85 -12.15 11.05 -4.19
N ARG A 86 -11.06 10.91 -3.44
CA ARG A 86 -9.93 11.85 -3.41
C ARG A 86 -8.98 11.70 -4.61
N GLY A 87 -9.22 10.74 -5.51
CA GLY A 87 -8.33 10.44 -6.64
C GLY A 87 -7.00 9.79 -6.27
N ILE A 88 -6.85 9.32 -5.03
CA ILE A 88 -5.61 8.74 -4.50
C ILE A 88 -5.45 7.30 -4.98
N ALA A 89 -6.52 6.50 -4.85
CA ALA A 89 -6.49 5.08 -5.13
C ALA A 89 -7.53 4.66 -6.18
N ARG A 90 -7.30 3.53 -6.85
CA ARG A 90 -8.27 2.89 -7.75
C ARG A 90 -8.29 1.38 -7.53
N PRO A 91 -9.42 0.68 -7.74
CA PRO A 91 -9.41 -0.78 -7.80
C PRO A 91 -8.49 -1.26 -8.94
N PHE A 92 -7.70 -2.31 -8.69
CA PHE A 92 -6.91 -2.92 -9.75
C PHE A 92 -7.81 -3.74 -10.69
N THR A 93 -7.81 -3.37 -11.97
CA THR A 93 -8.63 -4.02 -13.01
C THR A 93 -7.82 -4.90 -13.96
N GLY A 94 -6.58 -5.23 -13.59
CA GLY A 94 -5.64 -5.98 -14.45
C GLY A 94 -4.72 -5.11 -15.30
N ARG A 95 -4.82 -3.77 -15.19
CA ARG A 95 -3.97 -2.82 -15.92
C ARG A 95 -3.30 -1.85 -14.95
N LEU A 96 -2.03 -1.56 -15.20
CA LEU A 96 -1.28 -0.54 -14.46
C LEU A 96 -1.55 0.84 -15.08
N GLU A 97 -2.60 1.49 -14.62
CA GLU A 97 -2.87 2.88 -14.95
C GLU A 97 -1.92 3.83 -14.21
N LYS A 98 -1.70 5.01 -14.80
CA LYS A 98 -0.85 6.08 -14.25
C LYS A 98 -1.68 7.33 -13.98
N TRP A 99 -1.48 7.92 -12.81
CA TRP A 99 -2.01 9.21 -12.36
C TRP A 99 -1.11 9.75 -11.24
N ALA A 100 -1.33 10.98 -10.84
CA ALA A 100 -0.66 11.58 -9.69
C ALA A 100 -1.69 12.34 -8.86
N TYR A 101 -1.38 12.54 -7.59
CA TYR A 101 -2.20 13.28 -6.64
C TYR A 101 -1.29 13.89 -5.56
N PRO A 102 -1.74 14.93 -4.85
CA PRO A 102 -0.99 15.48 -3.73
C PRO A 102 -0.73 14.40 -2.66
N PRO A 103 0.53 14.18 -2.23
CA PRO A 103 0.86 13.20 -1.20
C PRO A 103 -0.03 13.28 0.04
N LEU A 104 -0.47 12.12 0.53
CA LEU A 104 -1.32 12.01 1.70
C LEU A 104 -0.51 12.18 3.00
N VAL A 105 -0.32 13.42 3.45
CA VAL A 105 0.44 13.78 4.67
C VAL A 105 -0.46 14.03 5.89
N GLU A 106 -1.35 13.08 6.20
CA GLU A 106 -2.37 13.25 7.26
C GLU A 106 -1.77 13.42 8.66
N THR A 107 -0.59 12.85 8.93
CA THR A 107 0.11 13.05 10.21
C THR A 107 0.50 14.50 10.40
N GLU A 108 1.02 15.17 9.37
CA GLU A 108 1.37 16.59 9.43
C GLU A 108 0.13 17.46 9.60
N ARG A 109 -0.94 17.15 8.84
CA ARG A 109 -2.23 17.84 8.96
C ARG A 109 -2.80 17.73 10.39
N ALA A 110 -2.77 16.53 10.96
CA ALA A 110 -3.25 16.29 12.32
C ALA A 110 -2.39 17.01 13.36
N ALA A 111 -1.07 16.95 13.22
CA ALA A 111 -0.13 17.65 14.11
C ALA A 111 -0.34 19.17 14.07
N ALA A 112 -0.47 19.76 12.87
CA ALA A 112 -0.74 21.18 12.69
C ALA A 112 -2.08 21.58 13.31
N PHE A 113 -3.13 20.78 13.12
CA PHE A 113 -4.42 21.02 13.74
C PHE A 113 -4.35 21.00 15.27
N ILE A 114 -3.65 20.01 15.86
CA ILE A 114 -3.47 19.93 17.30
C ILE A 114 -2.68 21.14 17.82
N ARG A 115 -1.59 21.54 17.15
CA ARG A 115 -0.80 22.73 17.52
C ARG A 115 -1.66 24.01 17.54
N SER A 116 -2.47 24.22 16.50
CA SER A 116 -3.40 25.37 16.45
C SER A 116 -4.46 25.39 17.55
N ARG A 117 -4.76 24.23 18.16
CA ARG A 117 -5.71 24.11 19.29
C ARG A 117 -5.03 24.29 20.65
N LEU A 118 -3.70 24.19 20.69
CA LEU A 118 -2.88 24.29 21.89
C LEU A 118 -2.07 25.59 21.93
N ASP A 119 -2.25 26.49 20.95
CA ASP A 119 -1.48 27.72 20.77
C ASP A 119 0.05 27.50 20.73
N LEU A 120 0.47 26.39 20.09
CA LEU A 120 1.88 26.01 19.86
C LEU A 120 2.36 26.29 18.44
#